data_AF-A0A534DSS1-F1
#
_entry.id   AF-A0A534DSS1-F1
#
_cell.length_a   1.000
_cell.length_b   1.000
_cell.length_c   1.000
_cell.angle_alpha   90.00
_cell.angle_beta   90.00
_cell.angle_gamma   90.00
#
_symmetry.space_group_name_H-M   'P 1'
#
loop_
_entity.id
_entity.type
_entity.pdbx_description
1 polymer ?
#
loop_
_entity_poly.entity_id
_entity_poly.type
_entity_poly.pdbx_seq_one_letter_code
_entity_poly.pdbx_strand_id
1 'polypeptide(L)'
;MNDSVKTRPPLRAPRGTALSCRSWLTEAPLRMLMNNLDPEVAERPQELVVYGGIGKAARNWQCFEQIVAALKALGDDETLLIQSGKPVGVFPTHADAPRVLLANSNLVARWADWDHFNELDRKGLMMFGQMTAGSWIYIGSQGIVQGTYETFVEMGRQHYGGRLAGKWILTAGLGGMGGAQPLAATMAGASMLAVECRPERIAKRLKTRYLDVEAPTLDEALEILERARRAAKPVSVGLLGNACEVLPELLRRGVRPDALTDQTSAHDPVNGYLPGGWTLEKWDRLRGEDPAQVARAARASMRAHVEAMLEFQKQKVPVFDYGNNIRQVALDEGLKEAFAFPGFVPAYVRPLFCRGMGPFRWAALSGDPEDIYRTDQKVRELLPGDTQLHHWLDMARERIQFQGLPARICWVGLGDRHRLGLAFNEMVGRGELKAPIVIGRDHLDSGSVASPNRETEAMKDGSDAVADWPLLNALLNTASGATWVSIHHGGGVGMGYSQHAGVVIVCDGTAAAARRIERVLWNDPASGVMRHADAGYESAIECARARGLNLPFLRG
;
A
#
# COMPACT_ATOMS: atom_id res chain seq x y z
N MET A 1 26.16 -18.30 8.08
CA MET A 1 25.76 -19.68 8.44
C MET A 1 24.55 -20.04 7.60
N ASN A 2 24.80 -20.79 6.53
CA ASN A 2 23.78 -21.37 5.64
C ASN A 2 23.18 -22.60 6.31
N ASP A 3 22.29 -22.38 7.28
CA ASP A 3 21.49 -23.48 7.81
C ASP A 3 20.14 -23.53 7.09
N SER A 4 20.16 -24.30 6.01
CA SER A 4 19.02 -24.95 5.36
C SER A 4 17.76 -24.08 5.16
N VAL A 5 17.55 -23.64 3.92
CA VAL A 5 16.21 -23.52 3.36
C VAL A 5 15.64 -24.94 3.24
N LYS A 6 15.40 -25.61 4.37
CA LYS A 6 14.49 -26.75 4.43
C LYS A 6 13.16 -26.22 3.91
N THR A 7 12.56 -26.95 2.98
CA THR A 7 11.25 -26.65 2.38
C THR A 7 10.17 -26.60 3.46
N ARG A 8 10.04 -25.44 4.12
CA ARG A 8 8.96 -25.16 5.06
C ARG A 8 7.65 -25.31 4.30
N PRO A 9 6.64 -26.00 4.85
CA PRO A 9 5.34 -26.06 4.21
C PRO A 9 4.82 -24.63 3.99
N PRO A 10 4.10 -24.36 2.89
CA PRO A 10 3.60 -23.03 2.63
C PRO A 10 2.71 -22.52 3.77
N LEU A 11 3.04 -21.36 4.33
CA LEU A 11 2.26 -20.74 5.39
C LEU A 11 0.94 -20.22 4.83
N ARG A 12 -0.15 -20.42 5.58
CA ARG A 12 -1.46 -19.84 5.30
C ARG A 12 -2.14 -19.50 6.61
N ALA A 13 -3.00 -18.48 6.59
CA ALA A 13 -3.83 -18.16 7.74
C ALA A 13 -4.77 -19.34 8.08
N PRO A 14 -4.90 -19.72 9.36
CA PRO A 14 -5.99 -20.57 9.83
C PRO A 14 -7.37 -20.03 9.42
N ARG A 15 -8.30 -20.94 9.11
CA ARG A 15 -9.65 -20.63 8.61
C ARG A 15 -10.72 -21.19 9.55
N GLY A 16 -11.96 -20.76 9.38
CA GLY A 16 -13.09 -21.16 10.22
C GLY A 16 -13.07 -20.54 11.61
N THR A 17 -13.84 -21.11 12.54
CA THR A 17 -14.09 -20.53 13.88
C THR A 17 -13.22 -21.11 15.00
N ALA A 18 -12.45 -22.16 14.73
CA ALA A 18 -11.55 -22.75 15.73
C ALA A 18 -10.37 -21.80 16.03
N LEU A 19 -10.14 -21.54 17.31
CA LEU A 19 -9.04 -20.69 17.78
C LEU A 19 -7.79 -21.49 18.06
N SER A 20 -6.64 -20.92 17.71
CA SER A 20 -5.32 -21.35 18.17
C SER A 20 -4.78 -20.49 19.31
N CYS A 21 -5.30 -19.27 19.46
CA CYS A 21 -5.01 -18.33 20.54
C CYS A 21 -6.12 -18.31 21.61
N ARG A 22 -5.92 -17.53 22.68
CA ARG A 22 -6.86 -17.44 23.81
C ARG A 22 -8.15 -16.67 23.49
N SER A 23 -8.10 -15.76 22.51
CA SER A 23 -9.24 -14.93 22.11
C SER A 23 -9.16 -14.51 20.64
N TRP A 24 -10.27 -13.99 20.09
CA TRP A 24 -10.27 -13.45 18.73
C TRP A 24 -9.34 -12.24 18.56
N LEU A 25 -9.08 -11.49 19.62
CA LEU A 25 -8.17 -10.33 19.60
C LEU A 25 -6.69 -10.73 19.48
N THR A 26 -6.34 -11.98 19.83
CA THR A 26 -5.00 -12.55 19.69
C THR A 26 -4.89 -13.50 18.49
N GLU A 27 -5.99 -14.16 18.13
CA GLU A 27 -6.10 -14.96 16.90
C GLU A 27 -6.02 -14.11 15.63
N ALA A 28 -6.66 -12.93 15.63
CA ALA A 28 -6.66 -12.02 14.47
C ALA A 28 -5.25 -11.61 14.01
N PRO A 29 -4.36 -11.05 14.87
CA PRO A 29 -3.00 -10.74 14.45
C PRO A 29 -2.21 -11.99 14.04
N LEU A 30 -2.46 -13.17 14.63
CA LEU A 30 -1.83 -14.42 14.20
C LEU A 30 -2.24 -14.78 12.77
N ARG A 31 -3.54 -14.77 12.47
CA ARG A 31 -4.06 -15.08 11.14
C ARG A 31 -3.56 -14.08 10.11
N MET A 32 -3.54 -12.79 10.46
CA MET A 32 -3.08 -11.75 9.54
C MET A 32 -1.56 -11.78 9.31
N LEU A 33 -0.75 -12.11 10.33
CA LEU A 33 0.69 -12.39 10.16
C LEU A 33 0.92 -13.53 9.17
N MET A 34 0.16 -14.62 9.32
CA MET A 34 0.25 -15.77 8.41
C MET A 34 -0.30 -15.46 7.02
N ASN A 35 -1.35 -14.64 6.91
CA ASN A 35 -1.89 -14.16 5.63
C ASN A 35 -0.88 -13.34 4.85
N ASN A 36 -0.12 -12.47 5.54
CA ASN A 36 0.97 -11.70 4.93
C ASN A 36 2.04 -12.58 4.27
N LEU A 37 2.14 -13.86 4.66
CA LEU A 37 3.12 -14.82 4.12
C LEU A 37 2.46 -15.93 3.28
N ASP A 38 1.17 -15.82 2.97
CA ASP A 38 0.49 -16.75 2.09
C ASP A 38 1.12 -16.67 0.68
N PRO A 39 1.44 -17.79 0.01
CA PRO A 39 1.96 -17.79 -1.36
C PRO A 39 1.06 -17.09 -2.38
N GLU A 40 -0.24 -17.02 -2.12
CA GLU A 40 -1.19 -16.29 -2.96
C GLU A 40 -1.07 -14.77 -2.77
N VAL A 41 -0.55 -14.34 -1.62
CA VAL A 41 -0.49 -12.93 -1.18
C VAL A 41 0.91 -12.35 -1.38
N ALA A 42 1.91 -12.95 -0.74
CA ALA A 42 3.28 -12.44 -0.68
C ALA A 42 4.05 -12.58 -1.99
N GLU A 43 5.07 -11.74 -2.17
CA GLU A 43 5.96 -11.82 -3.33
C GLU A 43 7.08 -12.86 -3.16
N ARG A 44 7.70 -12.99 -1.97
CA ARG A 44 8.72 -14.02 -1.66
C ARG A 44 8.58 -14.50 -0.20
N PRO A 45 7.51 -15.24 0.14
CA PRO A 45 7.20 -15.60 1.53
C PRO A 45 8.25 -16.50 2.20
N GLN A 46 8.99 -17.30 1.44
CA GLN A 46 10.09 -18.13 1.95
C GLN A 46 11.23 -17.32 2.59
N GLU A 47 11.39 -16.05 2.17
CA GLU A 47 12.32 -15.07 2.72
C GLU A 47 11.62 -14.13 3.73
N LEU A 48 10.36 -14.40 4.08
CA LEU A 48 9.46 -13.53 4.85
C LEU A 48 9.09 -12.21 4.15
N VAL A 49 9.44 -12.05 2.88
CA VAL A 49 9.21 -10.82 2.11
C VAL A 49 7.79 -10.81 1.57
N VAL A 50 7.04 -9.79 1.95
CA VAL A 50 5.65 -9.56 1.54
C VAL A 50 5.62 -8.76 0.24
N TYR A 51 6.16 -7.53 0.22
CA TYR A 51 6.20 -6.66 -0.98
C TYR A 51 7.21 -5.51 -0.83
N GLY A 52 7.37 -4.71 -1.91
CA GLY A 52 8.10 -3.43 -1.87
C GLY A 52 9.61 -3.55 -1.65
N GLY A 53 10.29 -4.37 -2.45
CA GLY A 53 11.71 -4.68 -2.27
C GLY A 53 11.91 -5.78 -1.23
N ILE A 54 12.30 -5.37 -0.01
CA ILE A 54 12.59 -6.25 1.13
C ILE A 54 11.63 -6.05 2.32
N GLY A 55 10.42 -5.55 2.09
CA GLY A 55 9.40 -5.40 3.14
C GLY A 55 8.98 -6.76 3.71
N LYS A 56 9.24 -7.01 4.99
CA LYS A 56 9.07 -8.33 5.64
C LYS A 56 8.00 -8.34 6.73
N ALA A 57 7.42 -9.51 6.97
CA ALA A 57 6.44 -9.73 8.04
C ALA A 57 7.06 -9.97 9.43
N ALA A 58 8.27 -10.54 9.46
CA ALA A 58 9.06 -10.76 10.68
C ALA A 58 10.55 -10.69 10.32
N ARG A 59 11.41 -10.41 11.32
CA ARG A 59 12.84 -10.13 11.09
C ARG A 59 13.54 -11.32 10.44
N ASN A 60 13.33 -12.49 11.01
CA ASN A 60 13.83 -13.77 10.56
C ASN A 60 12.89 -14.86 11.05
N TRP A 61 13.14 -16.10 10.63
CA TRP A 61 12.25 -17.22 10.93
C TRP A 61 12.16 -17.55 12.43
N GLN A 62 13.25 -17.38 13.18
CA GLN A 62 13.22 -17.53 14.64
C GLN A 62 12.28 -16.51 15.27
N CYS A 63 12.36 -15.24 14.85
CA CYS A 63 11.45 -14.20 15.34
C CYS A 63 9.99 -14.51 14.96
N PHE A 64 9.75 -15.01 13.75
CA PHE A 64 8.40 -15.43 13.33
C PHE A 64 7.82 -16.50 14.26
N GLU A 65 8.58 -17.56 14.54
CA GLU A 65 8.16 -18.65 15.43
C GLU A 65 7.90 -18.17 16.85
N GLN A 66 8.74 -17.25 17.36
CA GLN A 66 8.54 -16.62 18.66
C GLN A 66 7.29 -15.71 18.70
N ILE A 67 6.99 -14.99 17.62
CA ILE A 67 5.76 -14.17 17.53
C ILE A 67 4.54 -15.08 17.58
N VAL A 68 4.54 -16.17 16.80
CA VAL A 68 3.44 -17.14 16.79
C VAL A 68 3.23 -17.74 18.19
N ALA A 69 4.31 -18.13 18.87
CA ALA A 69 4.22 -18.67 20.23
C ALA A 69 3.68 -17.62 21.23
N ALA A 70 4.17 -16.38 21.16
CA ALA A 70 3.72 -15.29 22.02
C ALA A 70 2.23 -14.97 21.81
N LEU A 71 1.77 -14.84 20.56
CA LEU A 71 0.36 -14.57 20.25
C LEU A 71 -0.58 -15.68 20.73
N LYS A 72 -0.15 -16.95 20.72
CA LYS A 72 -0.95 -18.06 21.25
C LYS A 72 -1.07 -18.03 22.77
N ALA A 73 -0.05 -17.50 23.46
CA ALA A 73 0.00 -17.44 24.92
C ALA A 73 -0.54 -16.13 25.52
N LEU A 74 -0.67 -15.07 24.72
CA LEU A 74 -0.99 -13.72 25.19
C LEU A 74 -2.38 -13.64 25.85
N GLY A 75 -2.44 -13.08 27.06
CA GLY A 75 -3.67 -12.76 27.79
C GLY A 75 -4.43 -11.56 27.21
N ASP A 76 -5.70 -11.42 27.60
CA ASP A 76 -6.56 -10.34 27.09
C ASP A 76 -6.23 -8.96 27.69
N ASP A 77 -5.50 -8.91 28.80
CA ASP A 77 -4.99 -7.70 29.44
C ASP A 77 -3.50 -7.48 29.18
N GLU A 78 -2.87 -8.28 28.32
CA GLU A 78 -1.46 -8.15 27.97
C GLU A 78 -1.26 -7.50 26.59
N THR A 79 -0.08 -6.90 26.41
CA THR A 79 0.36 -6.31 25.15
C THR A 79 1.73 -6.86 24.76
N LEU A 80 1.84 -7.40 23.54
CA LEU A 80 3.10 -7.82 22.92
C LEU A 80 3.78 -6.65 22.21
N LEU A 81 5.07 -6.45 22.48
CA LEU A 81 5.89 -5.45 21.79
C LEU A 81 6.73 -6.10 20.68
N ILE A 82 6.56 -5.61 19.45
CA ILE A 82 7.35 -5.98 18.28
C ILE A 82 8.31 -4.85 17.91
N GLN A 83 9.60 -5.10 17.97
CA GLN A 83 10.64 -4.18 17.53
C GLN A 83 11.27 -4.70 16.24
N SER A 84 11.15 -3.98 15.13
CA SER A 84 11.65 -4.37 13.79
C SER A 84 11.46 -5.86 13.52
N GLY A 85 10.22 -6.34 13.61
CA GLY A 85 9.84 -7.74 13.37
C GLY A 85 10.33 -8.79 14.38
N LYS A 86 10.78 -8.38 15.58
CA LYS A 86 11.19 -9.26 16.68
C LYS A 86 10.27 -9.06 17.89
N PRO A 87 9.76 -10.13 18.52
CA PRO A 87 9.00 -10.01 19.77
C PRO A 87 9.97 -9.77 20.93
N VAL A 88 9.90 -8.61 21.57
CA VAL A 88 10.90 -8.18 22.58
C VAL A 88 10.38 -8.15 24.01
N GLY A 89 9.07 -8.13 24.22
CA GLY A 89 8.50 -8.16 25.56
C GLY A 89 6.98 -8.24 25.54
N VAL A 90 6.42 -8.75 26.64
CA VAL A 90 4.98 -8.77 26.91
C VAL A 90 4.77 -8.07 28.24
N PHE A 91 3.83 -7.14 28.30
CA PHE A 91 3.56 -6.33 29.49
C PHE A 91 2.06 -6.31 29.82
N PRO A 92 1.68 -6.33 31.11
CA PRO A 92 0.32 -6.06 31.53
C PRO A 92 -0.13 -4.64 31.11
N THR A 93 -1.38 -4.55 30.67
CA THR A 93 -2.07 -3.34 30.22
C THR A 93 -3.55 -3.43 30.65
N HIS A 94 -4.50 -3.51 29.71
CA HIS A 94 -5.92 -3.70 29.98
C HIS A 94 -6.66 -4.20 28.73
N ALA A 95 -7.87 -4.75 28.90
CA ALA A 95 -8.65 -5.34 27.80
C ALA A 95 -8.93 -4.39 26.62
N ASP A 96 -9.08 -3.09 26.88
CA ASP A 96 -9.28 -2.08 25.85
C ASP A 96 -8.00 -1.56 25.17
N ALA A 97 -6.81 -1.95 25.63
CA ALA A 97 -5.54 -1.60 24.98
C ALA A 97 -5.31 -2.46 23.73
N PRO A 98 -4.39 -2.08 22.83
CA PRO A 98 -3.93 -2.96 21.78
C PRO A 98 -3.28 -4.24 22.32
N ARG A 99 -3.53 -5.38 21.68
CA ARG A 99 -2.83 -6.64 21.97
C ARG A 99 -1.39 -6.63 21.45
N VAL A 100 -1.11 -5.86 20.40
CA VAL A 100 0.23 -5.77 19.81
C VAL A 100 0.58 -4.30 19.50
N LEU A 101 1.78 -3.89 19.89
CA LEU A 101 2.38 -2.61 19.50
C LEU A 101 3.65 -2.89 18.68
N LEU A 102 3.76 -2.26 17.52
CA LEU A 102 4.87 -2.49 16.59
C LEU A 102 5.65 -1.21 16.30
N ALA A 103 6.97 -1.27 16.38
CA ALA A 103 7.86 -0.20 15.94
C ALA A 103 8.90 -0.78 14.98
N ASN A 104 8.74 -0.54 13.68
CA ASN A 104 9.58 -1.17 12.64
C ASN A 104 10.41 -0.14 11.87
N SER A 105 11.70 -0.45 11.67
CA SER A 105 12.62 0.31 10.81
C SER A 105 12.95 1.73 11.28
N ASN A 106 12.51 2.14 12.47
CA ASN A 106 12.80 3.46 13.01
C ASN A 106 14.30 3.61 13.31
N LEU A 107 14.88 4.69 12.79
CA LEU A 107 16.27 5.10 13.00
C LEU A 107 16.27 6.55 13.47
N VAL A 108 17.24 6.91 14.31
CA VAL A 108 17.46 8.32 14.66
C VAL A 108 17.81 9.07 13.37
N ALA A 109 17.19 10.24 13.16
CA ALA A 109 17.14 10.92 11.86
C ALA A 109 18.48 11.02 11.11
N ARG A 110 19.59 11.32 11.80
CA ARG A 110 20.92 11.43 11.17
C ARG A 110 21.46 10.11 10.59
N TRP A 111 20.96 8.98 11.08
CA TRP A 111 21.32 7.62 10.67
C TRP A 111 20.24 6.96 9.81
N ALA A 112 19.20 7.70 9.45
CA ALA A 112 18.05 7.20 8.69
C ALA A 112 18.36 7.11 7.19
N ASP A 113 19.34 6.27 6.84
CA ASP A 113 19.73 5.98 5.46
C ASP A 113 19.85 4.48 5.21
N TRP A 114 19.91 4.09 3.93
CA TRP A 114 20.00 2.68 3.56
C TRP A 114 21.34 2.04 3.95
N ASP A 115 22.44 2.79 4.00
CA ASP A 115 23.75 2.24 4.33
C ASP A 115 23.79 1.76 5.78
N HIS A 116 23.33 2.61 6.71
CA HIS A 116 23.23 2.26 8.12
C HIS A 116 22.16 1.20 8.38
N PHE A 117 21.00 1.29 7.71
CA PHE A 117 19.98 0.23 7.74
C PHE A 117 20.59 -1.13 7.37
N ASN A 118 21.32 -1.19 6.25
CA ASN A 118 21.93 -2.43 5.74
C ASN A 118 23.04 -2.95 6.66
N GLU A 119 23.81 -2.07 7.30
CA GLU A 119 24.78 -2.44 8.33
C GLU A 119 24.10 -3.17 9.50
N LEU A 120 22.98 -2.64 9.99
CA LEU A 120 22.22 -3.24 11.09
C LEU A 120 21.50 -4.53 10.67
N ASP A 121 20.97 -4.59 9.45
CA ASP A 121 20.33 -5.80 8.92
C ASP A 121 21.33 -6.97 8.82
N ARG A 122 22.55 -6.73 8.34
CA ARG A 122 23.63 -7.74 8.32
C ARG A 122 23.99 -8.25 9.73
N LYS A 123 23.85 -7.42 10.76
CA LYS A 123 24.04 -7.80 12.17
C LYS A 123 22.79 -8.50 12.78
N GLY A 124 21.72 -8.68 12.01
CA GLY A 124 20.44 -9.25 12.49
C GLY A 124 19.64 -8.31 13.40
N LEU A 125 19.91 -7.00 13.33
CA LEU A 125 19.33 -5.99 14.21
C LEU A 125 18.16 -5.23 13.57
N MET A 126 17.95 -5.37 12.27
CA MET A 126 16.96 -4.59 11.52
C MET A 126 16.02 -5.46 10.70
N MET A 127 14.86 -4.88 10.36
CA MET A 127 13.90 -5.41 9.40
C MET A 127 13.24 -4.20 8.72
N PHE A 128 13.03 -4.27 7.40
CA PHE A 128 12.23 -3.26 6.71
C PHE A 128 10.75 -3.62 6.80
N GLY A 129 9.96 -2.78 7.48
CA GLY A 129 8.53 -3.02 7.69
C GLY A 129 7.65 -2.67 6.49
N GLN A 130 8.18 -1.92 5.51
CA GLN A 130 7.35 -1.19 4.53
C GLN A 130 6.21 -0.48 5.30
N MET A 131 4.99 -0.44 4.77
CA MET A 131 3.78 -0.02 5.45
C MET A 131 3.11 -1.27 6.04
N THR A 132 2.44 -2.07 5.22
CA THR A 132 1.56 -3.17 5.68
C THR A 132 2.25 -4.53 5.84
N ALA A 133 3.51 -4.65 5.41
CA ALA A 133 4.27 -5.89 5.52
C ALA A 133 4.57 -6.23 6.98
N GLY A 134 5.20 -5.31 7.70
CA GLY A 134 5.59 -5.48 9.10
C GLY A 134 4.46 -5.22 10.11
N SER A 135 3.29 -4.77 9.66
CA SER A 135 2.11 -4.47 10.50
C SER A 135 0.91 -5.39 10.22
N TRP A 136 1.12 -6.42 9.40
CA TRP A 136 0.19 -7.55 9.23
C TRP A 136 -1.20 -7.14 8.76
N ILE A 137 -1.28 -6.34 7.69
CA ILE A 137 -2.56 -5.93 7.09
C ILE A 137 -2.49 -5.84 5.55
N TYR A 138 -1.62 -6.65 4.96
CA TYR A 138 -1.47 -6.75 3.51
C TYR A 138 -2.48 -7.77 2.96
N ILE A 139 -3.18 -7.38 1.89
CA ILE A 139 -4.28 -8.14 1.28
C ILE A 139 -4.03 -8.40 -0.21
N GLY A 140 -2.74 -8.55 -0.56
CA GLY A 140 -2.31 -8.69 -1.95
C GLY A 140 -2.42 -7.36 -2.72
N SER A 141 -2.45 -7.46 -4.05
CA SER A 141 -2.52 -6.30 -4.95
C SER A 141 -3.81 -5.48 -4.77
N GLN A 142 -4.84 -6.08 -4.18
CA GLN A 142 -6.08 -5.39 -3.86
C GLN A 142 -5.88 -4.24 -2.86
N GLY A 143 -4.82 -4.24 -2.05
CA GLY A 143 -4.59 -3.18 -1.06
C GLY A 143 -4.45 -1.77 -1.67
N ILE A 144 -3.95 -1.67 -2.91
CA ILE A 144 -3.66 -0.39 -3.56
C ILE A 144 -4.53 -0.12 -4.80
N VAL A 145 -5.17 -1.14 -5.37
CA VAL A 145 -5.88 -1.02 -6.66
C VAL A 145 -6.93 0.09 -6.68
N GLN A 146 -7.66 0.32 -5.59
CA GLN A 146 -8.63 1.41 -5.56
C GLN A 146 -7.96 2.78 -5.53
N GLY A 147 -6.85 2.94 -4.79
CA GLY A 147 -6.09 4.20 -4.81
C GLY A 147 -5.55 4.51 -6.20
N THR A 148 -5.09 3.48 -6.92
CA THR A 148 -4.64 3.60 -8.31
C THR A 148 -5.79 3.90 -9.26
N TYR A 149 -6.94 3.27 -9.07
CA TYR A 149 -8.15 3.54 -9.83
C TYR A 149 -8.61 4.99 -9.64
N GLU A 150 -8.73 5.47 -8.40
CA GLU A 150 -9.12 6.85 -8.08
C GLU A 150 -8.13 7.87 -8.65
N THR A 151 -6.83 7.55 -8.61
CA THR A 151 -5.78 8.38 -9.24
C THR A 151 -6.01 8.52 -10.74
N PHE A 152 -6.25 7.41 -11.44
CA PHE A 152 -6.48 7.45 -12.90
C PHE A 152 -7.82 8.07 -13.27
N VAL A 153 -8.87 7.85 -12.49
CA VAL A 153 -10.18 8.49 -12.69
C VAL A 153 -10.05 10.01 -12.56
N GLU A 154 -9.36 10.49 -11.52
CA GLU A 154 -9.16 11.92 -11.31
C GLU A 154 -8.24 12.55 -12.36
N MET A 155 -7.15 11.86 -12.75
CA MET A 155 -6.33 12.24 -13.90
C MET A 155 -7.19 12.36 -15.17
N GLY A 156 -8.07 11.38 -15.42
CA GLY A 156 -9.01 11.42 -16.53
C GLY A 156 -9.97 12.61 -16.47
N ARG A 157 -10.47 12.98 -15.30
CA ARG A 157 -11.32 14.17 -15.09
C ARG A 157 -10.58 15.46 -15.44
N GLN A 158 -9.37 15.63 -14.92
CA GLN A 158 -8.60 16.86 -15.10
C GLN A 158 -8.08 17.04 -16.52
N HIS A 159 -7.64 15.97 -17.19
CA HIS A 159 -6.94 16.05 -18.48
C HIS A 159 -7.79 15.63 -19.69
N TYR A 160 -8.85 14.83 -19.48
CA TYR A 160 -9.63 14.18 -20.54
C TYR A 160 -11.16 14.26 -20.33
N GLY A 161 -11.64 15.20 -19.51
CA GLY A 161 -13.08 15.39 -19.27
C GLY A 161 -13.78 14.18 -18.65
N GLY A 162 -13.03 13.32 -17.95
CA GLY A 162 -13.51 12.12 -17.27
C GLY A 162 -13.63 10.88 -18.16
N ARG A 163 -13.32 10.98 -19.46
CA ARG A 163 -13.47 9.87 -20.41
C ARG A 163 -12.13 9.33 -20.87
N LEU A 164 -11.76 8.13 -20.37
CA LEU A 164 -10.52 7.45 -20.74
C LEU A 164 -10.66 6.40 -21.85
N ALA A 165 -11.87 6.21 -22.40
CA ALA A 165 -12.08 5.28 -23.51
C ALA A 165 -11.23 5.67 -24.73
N GLY A 166 -10.43 4.73 -25.25
CA GLY A 166 -9.49 4.96 -26.34
C GLY A 166 -8.19 5.68 -25.93
N LYS A 167 -7.98 5.87 -24.62
CA LYS A 167 -6.72 6.38 -24.05
C LYS A 167 -5.86 5.23 -23.57
N TRP A 168 -4.55 5.44 -23.49
CA TRP A 168 -3.65 4.47 -22.86
C TRP A 168 -2.58 5.12 -21.99
N ILE A 169 -2.24 4.41 -20.91
CA ILE A 169 -1.27 4.82 -19.90
C ILE A 169 0.01 4.00 -20.05
N LEU A 170 1.16 4.65 -20.05
CA LEU A 170 2.47 4.00 -19.97
C LEU A 170 2.93 3.96 -18.51
N THR A 171 3.44 2.81 -18.07
CA THR A 171 4.06 2.67 -16.75
C THR A 171 5.12 1.56 -16.73
N ALA A 172 5.78 1.38 -15.60
CA ALA A 172 6.64 0.24 -15.31
C ALA A 172 6.45 -0.28 -13.88
N GLY A 173 6.89 -1.53 -13.67
CA GLY A 173 6.82 -2.25 -12.41
C GLY A 173 5.49 -3.01 -12.22
N LEU A 174 5.57 -4.33 -12.27
CA LEU A 174 4.47 -5.27 -12.00
C LEU A 174 4.77 -6.07 -10.72
N GLY A 175 5.26 -5.39 -9.69
CA GLY A 175 5.45 -5.96 -8.34
C GLY A 175 4.13 -6.18 -7.58
N GLY A 176 4.19 -6.41 -6.27
CA GLY A 176 3.00 -6.62 -5.43
C GLY A 176 1.98 -5.47 -5.53
N MET A 177 2.48 -4.23 -5.45
CA MET A 177 1.69 -3.00 -5.61
C MET A 177 1.60 -2.57 -7.08
N GLY A 178 2.74 -2.56 -7.78
CA GLY A 178 2.86 -2.29 -9.24
C GLY A 178 1.88 -3.05 -10.11
N GLY A 179 1.63 -4.31 -9.77
CA GLY A 179 0.68 -5.18 -10.47
C GLY A 179 -0.77 -4.74 -10.39
N ALA A 180 -1.13 -3.77 -9.54
CA ALA A 180 -2.48 -3.21 -9.50
C ALA A 180 -2.77 -2.19 -10.61
N GLN A 181 -1.73 -1.56 -11.17
CA GLN A 181 -1.85 -0.53 -12.20
C GLN A 181 -2.65 -0.98 -13.45
N PRO A 182 -2.42 -2.18 -14.03
CA PRO A 182 -3.08 -2.55 -15.27
C PRO A 182 -4.59 -2.80 -15.06
N LEU A 183 -4.96 -3.44 -13.95
CA LEU A 183 -6.37 -3.60 -13.58
C LEU A 183 -7.04 -2.24 -13.28
N ALA A 184 -6.37 -1.37 -12.51
CA ALA A 184 -6.90 -0.04 -12.20
C ALA A 184 -7.14 0.81 -13.45
N ALA A 185 -6.21 0.78 -14.41
CA ALA A 185 -6.35 1.50 -15.67
C ALA A 185 -7.54 0.99 -16.50
N THR A 186 -7.66 -0.33 -16.65
CA THR A 186 -8.78 -0.91 -17.43
C THR A 186 -10.13 -0.71 -16.75
N MET A 187 -10.19 -0.71 -15.42
CA MET A 187 -11.39 -0.33 -14.65
C MET A 187 -11.74 1.15 -14.81
N ALA A 188 -10.74 2.04 -14.90
CA ALA A 188 -10.95 3.46 -15.18
C ALA A 188 -11.31 3.73 -16.67
N GLY A 189 -11.22 2.72 -17.53
CA GLY A 189 -11.57 2.79 -18.95
C GLY A 189 -10.40 3.07 -19.90
N ALA A 190 -9.16 3.12 -19.40
CA ALA A 190 -7.94 3.26 -20.21
C ALA A 190 -7.29 1.90 -20.51
N SER A 191 -6.64 1.78 -21.66
CA SER A 191 -5.64 0.73 -21.88
C SER A 191 -4.35 1.04 -21.12
N MET A 192 -3.47 0.05 -20.94
CA MET A 192 -2.17 0.26 -20.30
C MET A 192 -1.07 -0.56 -20.98
N LEU A 193 0.12 0.04 -21.06
CA LEU A 193 1.38 -0.67 -21.29
C LEU A 193 2.21 -0.62 -20.01
N ALA A 194 2.50 -1.78 -19.43
CA ALA A 194 3.32 -1.90 -18.22
C ALA A 194 4.61 -2.67 -18.52
N VAL A 195 5.75 -1.99 -18.40
CA VAL A 195 7.08 -2.60 -18.58
C VAL A 195 7.52 -3.29 -17.30
N GLU A 196 7.96 -4.54 -17.39
CA GLU A 196 8.45 -5.32 -16.25
C GLU A 196 9.68 -6.13 -16.67
N CYS A 197 10.72 -6.17 -15.84
CA CYS A 197 11.96 -6.84 -16.19
C CYS A 197 12.00 -8.31 -15.78
N ARG A 198 11.14 -8.73 -14.85
CA ARG A 198 11.08 -10.10 -14.33
C ARG A 198 9.89 -10.87 -14.90
N PRO A 199 10.10 -11.93 -15.72
CA PRO A 199 9.02 -12.66 -16.38
C PRO A 199 8.07 -13.34 -15.38
N GLU A 200 8.57 -13.79 -14.23
CA GLU A 200 7.74 -14.40 -13.19
C GLU A 200 6.75 -13.40 -12.57
N ARG A 201 7.06 -12.09 -12.62
CA ARG A 201 6.14 -11.05 -12.14
C ARG A 201 4.98 -10.87 -13.11
N ILE A 202 5.23 -10.82 -14.42
CA ILE A 202 4.20 -10.78 -15.46
C ILE A 202 3.28 -12.00 -15.33
N ALA A 203 3.86 -13.20 -15.27
CA ALA A 203 3.11 -14.45 -15.13
C ALA A 203 2.18 -14.47 -13.91
N LYS A 204 2.64 -13.93 -12.76
CA LYS A 204 1.80 -13.81 -11.55
C LYS A 204 0.59 -12.88 -11.77
N ARG A 205 0.72 -11.81 -12.56
CA ARG A 205 -0.36 -10.82 -12.79
C ARG A 205 -1.37 -11.33 -13.80
N LEU A 206 -0.92 -12.08 -14.82
CA LEU A 206 -1.80 -12.85 -15.69
C LEU A 206 -2.61 -13.87 -14.88
N LYS A 207 -1.94 -14.67 -14.04
CA LYS A 207 -2.59 -15.70 -13.20
C LYS A 207 -3.66 -15.11 -12.27
N THR A 208 -3.40 -13.94 -11.68
CA THR A 208 -4.31 -13.26 -10.76
C THR A 208 -5.33 -12.35 -11.46
N ARG A 209 -5.32 -12.31 -12.80
CA ARG A 209 -6.18 -11.47 -13.66
C ARG A 209 -6.03 -9.96 -13.41
N TYR A 210 -4.87 -9.55 -12.92
CA TYR A 210 -4.49 -8.14 -12.81
C TYR A 210 -3.84 -7.58 -14.08
N LEU A 211 -3.49 -8.47 -15.02
CA LEU A 211 -3.01 -8.17 -16.36
C LEU A 211 -3.77 -9.04 -17.37
N ASP A 212 -4.12 -8.48 -18.53
CA ASP A 212 -4.90 -9.20 -19.55
C ASP A 212 -4.00 -10.02 -20.46
N VAL A 213 -2.94 -9.41 -21.00
CA VAL A 213 -2.05 -10.02 -21.99
C VAL A 213 -0.59 -9.63 -21.76
N GLU A 214 0.31 -10.49 -22.23
CA GLU A 214 1.73 -10.20 -22.39
C GLU A 214 2.02 -10.06 -23.89
N ALA A 215 2.79 -9.04 -24.28
CA ALA A 215 3.27 -8.87 -25.64
C ALA A 215 4.74 -9.30 -25.72
N PRO A 216 5.14 -10.09 -26.74
CA PRO A 216 6.51 -10.58 -26.87
C PRO A 216 7.48 -9.50 -27.37
N THR A 217 6.97 -8.44 -28.01
CA THR A 217 7.77 -7.32 -28.53
C THR A 217 7.06 -5.99 -28.30
N LEU A 218 7.83 -4.90 -28.34
CA LEU A 218 7.27 -3.55 -28.27
C LEU A 218 6.33 -3.26 -29.45
N ASP A 219 6.65 -3.76 -30.65
CA ASP A 219 5.81 -3.59 -31.84
C ASP A 219 4.43 -4.22 -31.65
N GLU A 220 4.39 -5.48 -31.21
CA GLU A 220 3.12 -6.17 -30.94
C GLU A 220 2.34 -5.54 -29.80
N ALA A 221 3.03 -5.01 -28.77
CA ALA A 221 2.38 -4.27 -27.70
C ALA A 221 1.65 -3.03 -28.24
N LEU A 222 2.29 -2.27 -29.13
CA LEU A 222 1.69 -1.09 -29.75
C LEU A 222 0.53 -1.46 -30.69
N GLU A 223 0.63 -2.58 -31.42
CA GLU A 223 -0.48 -3.09 -32.25
C GLU A 223 -1.70 -3.50 -31.42
N ILE A 224 -1.50 -4.13 -30.26
CA ILE A 224 -2.58 -4.47 -29.34
C ILE A 224 -3.28 -3.20 -28.84
N LEU A 225 -2.51 -2.18 -28.43
CA LEU A 225 -3.05 -0.90 -27.96
C LEU A 225 -3.83 -0.17 -29.05
N GLU A 226 -3.33 -0.16 -30.29
CA GLU A 226 -4.03 0.48 -31.41
C GLU A 226 -5.35 -0.25 -31.75
N ARG A 227 -5.37 -1.58 -31.71
CA ARG A 227 -6.62 -2.35 -31.87
C ARG A 227 -7.63 -2.04 -30.76
N ALA A 228 -7.18 -2.00 -29.50
CA ALA A 228 -8.00 -1.65 -28.35
C ALA A 228 -8.56 -0.22 -28.45
N ARG A 229 -7.74 0.74 -28.90
CA ARG A 229 -8.13 2.12 -29.16
C ARG A 229 -9.25 2.20 -30.20
N ARG A 230 -9.09 1.53 -31.35
CA ARG A 230 -10.11 1.49 -32.42
C ARG A 230 -11.42 0.86 -31.97
N ALA A 231 -11.35 -0.17 -31.12
CA ALA A 231 -12.52 -0.86 -30.60
C ALA A 231 -13.16 -0.17 -29.39
N ALA A 232 -12.52 0.88 -28.83
CA ALA A 232 -12.87 1.49 -27.55
C ALA A 232 -13.04 0.47 -26.40
N LYS A 233 -12.23 -0.59 -26.42
CA LYS A 233 -12.20 -1.64 -25.38
C LYS A 233 -10.84 -1.59 -24.68
N PRO A 234 -10.79 -1.19 -23.40
CA PRO A 234 -9.52 -1.08 -22.69
C PRO A 234 -8.85 -2.47 -22.55
N VAL A 235 -7.53 -2.49 -22.72
CA VAL A 235 -6.70 -3.68 -22.51
C VAL A 235 -5.43 -3.31 -21.77
N SER A 236 -5.00 -4.17 -20.86
CA SER A 236 -3.71 -4.07 -20.20
C SER A 236 -2.68 -5.02 -20.83
N VAL A 237 -1.52 -4.47 -21.19
CA VAL A 237 -0.43 -5.18 -21.87
C VAL A 237 0.82 -5.13 -21.01
N GLY A 238 1.34 -6.31 -20.65
CA GLY A 238 2.65 -6.45 -20.03
C GLY A 238 3.71 -6.58 -21.12
N LEU A 239 4.83 -5.89 -20.94
CA LEU A 239 5.99 -6.00 -21.83
C LEU A 239 7.21 -6.38 -21.01
N LEU A 240 7.83 -7.51 -21.36
CA LEU A 240 9.10 -7.92 -20.78
C LEU A 240 10.20 -6.97 -21.29
N GLY A 241 10.82 -6.21 -20.40
CA GLY A 241 11.87 -5.26 -20.77
C GLY A 241 12.35 -4.38 -19.62
N ASN A 242 13.30 -3.49 -19.91
CA ASN A 242 13.77 -2.49 -18.95
C ASN A 242 13.13 -1.13 -19.26
N ALA A 243 12.50 -0.50 -18.26
CA ALA A 243 11.85 0.79 -18.40
C ALA A 243 12.81 1.90 -18.87
N CYS A 244 14.07 1.92 -18.38
CA CYS A 244 15.05 2.92 -18.82
C CYS A 244 15.53 2.74 -20.26
N GLU A 245 15.12 1.66 -20.94
CA GLU A 245 15.42 1.40 -22.36
C GLU A 245 14.17 1.58 -23.22
N VAL A 246 13.02 1.08 -22.75
CA VAL A 246 11.74 1.16 -23.46
C VAL A 246 11.22 2.59 -23.58
N LEU A 247 11.30 3.40 -22.52
CA LEU A 247 10.80 4.78 -22.56
C LEU A 247 11.57 5.66 -23.57
N PRO A 248 12.91 5.68 -23.59
CA PRO A 248 13.68 6.35 -24.64
C PRO A 248 13.37 5.84 -26.05
N GLU A 249 13.15 4.54 -26.22
CA GLU A 249 12.80 3.97 -27.52
C GLU A 249 11.42 4.44 -28.01
N LEU A 250 10.44 4.55 -27.13
CA LEU A 250 9.12 5.12 -27.47
C LEU A 250 9.23 6.59 -27.88
N LEU A 251 10.05 7.38 -27.19
CA LEU A 251 10.34 8.77 -27.59
C LEU A 251 10.98 8.84 -28.97
N ARG A 252 11.97 8.00 -29.25
CA ARG A 252 12.66 7.94 -30.56
C ARG A 252 11.69 7.61 -31.70
N ARG A 253 10.68 6.77 -31.43
CA ARG A 253 9.64 6.40 -32.40
C ARG A 253 8.52 7.44 -32.53
N GLY A 254 8.51 8.50 -31.72
CA GLY A 254 7.41 9.48 -31.69
C GLY A 254 6.09 8.90 -31.17
N VAL A 255 6.14 7.81 -30.40
CA VAL A 255 4.95 7.20 -29.79
C VAL A 255 4.58 7.97 -28.55
N ARG A 256 3.33 8.43 -28.46
CA ARG A 256 2.86 9.30 -27.37
C ARG A 256 1.75 8.62 -26.55
N PRO A 257 1.99 8.26 -25.28
CA PRO A 257 0.93 7.83 -24.38
C PRO A 257 0.02 8.99 -23.99
N ASP A 258 -1.17 8.68 -23.45
CA ASP A 258 -2.09 9.67 -22.90
C ASP A 258 -1.79 9.95 -21.41
N ALA A 259 -1.04 9.10 -20.71
CA ALA A 259 -0.45 9.45 -19.42
C ALA A 259 0.78 8.58 -19.16
N LEU A 260 1.68 9.06 -18.31
CA LEU A 260 2.89 8.34 -17.92
C LEU A 260 3.11 8.41 -16.42
N THR A 261 3.42 7.26 -15.82
CA THR A 261 3.85 7.16 -14.43
C THR A 261 4.86 6.02 -14.25
N ASP A 262 5.29 5.74 -13.02
CA ASP A 262 6.20 4.63 -12.70
C ASP A 262 5.90 4.04 -11.32
N GLN A 263 5.98 2.71 -11.20
CA GLN A 263 5.90 2.01 -9.93
C GLN A 263 6.95 0.89 -9.81
N THR A 264 8.12 1.06 -10.46
CA THR A 264 9.32 0.29 -10.10
C THR A 264 9.65 0.49 -8.62
N SER A 265 10.46 -0.38 -8.02
CA SER A 265 10.88 -0.22 -6.62
C SER A 265 12.09 0.72 -6.50
N ALA A 266 11.99 1.93 -7.06
CA ALA A 266 13.07 2.92 -7.09
C ALA A 266 13.55 3.36 -5.69
N HIS A 267 12.72 3.18 -4.66
CA HIS A 267 13.03 3.46 -3.26
C HIS A 267 14.15 2.59 -2.67
N ASP A 268 14.51 1.48 -3.33
CA ASP A 268 15.61 0.59 -2.97
C ASP A 268 16.50 0.34 -4.21
N PRO A 269 17.54 1.17 -4.44
CA PRO A 269 18.40 1.06 -5.61
C PRO A 269 19.16 -0.27 -5.73
N VAL A 270 19.35 -1.00 -4.64
CA VAL A 270 20.05 -2.29 -4.68
C VAL A 270 19.11 -3.40 -5.10
N ASN A 271 17.93 -3.49 -4.49
CA ASN A 271 17.04 -4.64 -4.65
C ASN A 271 15.84 -4.40 -5.55
N GLY A 272 15.58 -3.16 -5.95
CA GLY A 272 14.30 -2.75 -6.54
C GLY A 272 14.32 -2.31 -7.99
N TYR A 273 15.50 -2.04 -8.58
CA TYR A 273 15.62 -1.51 -9.93
C TYR A 273 16.76 -2.16 -10.71
N LEU A 274 16.42 -2.76 -11.86
CA LEU A 274 17.39 -3.39 -12.76
C LEU A 274 18.16 -2.31 -13.55
N PRO A 275 19.50 -2.21 -13.45
CA PRO A 275 20.25 -1.27 -14.27
C PRO A 275 20.12 -1.55 -15.78
N GLY A 276 20.14 -0.50 -16.60
CA GLY A 276 20.14 -0.62 -18.05
C GLY A 276 21.33 -1.43 -18.58
N GLY A 277 21.10 -2.26 -19.58
CA GLY A 277 22.08 -3.15 -20.20
C GLY A 277 22.53 -4.33 -19.32
N TRP A 278 21.89 -4.57 -18.16
CA TRP A 278 22.20 -5.71 -17.30
C TRP A 278 21.17 -6.82 -17.47
N THR A 279 21.62 -8.07 -17.34
CA THR A 279 20.72 -9.22 -17.22
C THR A 279 20.27 -9.41 -15.77
N LEU A 280 19.18 -10.16 -15.57
CA LEU A 280 18.68 -10.51 -14.23
C LEU A 280 19.73 -11.30 -13.44
N GLU A 281 20.46 -12.22 -14.08
CA GLU A 281 21.49 -13.04 -13.42
C GLU A 281 22.65 -12.18 -12.93
N LYS A 282 23.08 -11.22 -13.74
CA LYS A 282 24.12 -10.26 -13.33
C LYS A 282 23.66 -9.43 -12.14
N TRP A 283 22.44 -8.92 -12.19
CA TRP A 283 21.87 -8.14 -11.09
C TRP A 283 21.76 -8.97 -9.81
N ASP A 284 21.17 -10.17 -9.90
CA ASP A 284 20.97 -11.06 -8.76
C ASP A 284 22.28 -11.47 -8.08
N ARG A 285 23.32 -11.75 -8.87
CA ARG A 285 24.67 -12.03 -8.34
C ARG A 285 25.28 -10.82 -7.64
N LEU A 286 25.31 -9.66 -8.31
CA LEU A 286 25.99 -8.46 -7.79
C LEU A 286 25.28 -7.84 -6.58
N ARG A 287 23.99 -8.09 -6.37
CA ARG A 287 23.29 -7.67 -5.14
C ARG A 287 23.94 -8.24 -3.87
N GLY A 288 24.47 -9.46 -3.93
CA GLY A 288 25.17 -10.09 -2.81
C GLY A 288 26.67 -9.79 -2.76
N GLU A 289 27.31 -9.61 -3.92
CA GLU A 289 28.76 -9.46 -4.03
C GLU A 289 29.24 -8.00 -3.95
N ASP A 290 28.56 -7.08 -4.64
CA ASP A 290 28.91 -5.65 -4.70
C ASP A 290 27.65 -4.78 -4.78
N PRO A 291 26.89 -4.66 -3.67
CA PRO A 291 25.68 -3.85 -3.63
C PRO A 291 25.94 -2.36 -3.92
N ALA A 292 27.16 -1.86 -3.65
CA ALA A 292 27.52 -0.47 -3.94
C ALA A 292 27.61 -0.21 -5.45
N GLN A 293 28.16 -1.16 -6.22
CA GLN A 293 28.13 -1.10 -7.68
C GLN A 293 26.70 -1.17 -8.22
N VAL A 294 25.86 -2.06 -7.69
CA VAL A 294 24.44 -2.15 -8.09
C VAL A 294 23.73 -0.83 -7.86
N ALA A 295 23.83 -0.27 -6.65
CA ALA A 295 23.16 0.99 -6.30
C ALA A 295 23.56 2.12 -7.26
N ARG A 296 24.87 2.27 -7.54
CA ARG A 296 25.38 3.30 -8.46
C ARG A 296 24.81 3.13 -9.87
N ALA A 297 24.82 1.91 -10.40
CA ALA A 297 24.31 1.61 -11.74
C ALA A 297 22.78 1.80 -11.84
N ALA A 298 22.05 1.41 -10.80
CA ALA A 298 20.61 1.57 -10.72
C ALA A 298 20.20 3.04 -10.67
N ARG A 299 20.86 3.86 -9.82
CA ARG A 299 20.58 5.30 -9.74
C ARG A 299 20.83 6.03 -11.06
N ALA A 300 21.95 5.71 -11.74
CA ALA A 300 22.21 6.25 -13.08
C ALA A 300 21.11 5.87 -14.10
N SER A 301 20.58 4.65 -14.00
CA SER A 301 19.47 4.18 -14.86
C SER A 301 18.14 4.85 -14.52
N MET A 302 17.86 5.11 -13.24
CA MET A 302 16.70 5.88 -12.80
C MET A 302 16.76 7.33 -13.28
N ARG A 303 17.95 7.96 -13.25
CA ARG A 303 18.14 9.29 -13.85
C ARG A 303 17.73 9.31 -15.32
N ALA A 304 18.23 8.35 -16.12
CA ALA A 304 17.87 8.25 -17.54
C ALA A 304 16.35 7.98 -17.76
N HIS A 305 15.73 7.18 -16.89
CA HIS A 305 14.28 6.95 -16.89
C HIS A 305 13.54 8.28 -16.66
N VAL A 306 13.90 9.04 -15.63
CA VAL A 306 13.25 10.33 -15.32
C VAL A 306 13.50 11.38 -16.41
N GLU A 307 14.68 11.38 -17.05
CA GLU A 307 14.92 12.22 -18.23
C GLU A 307 13.91 11.92 -19.35
N ALA A 308 13.62 10.64 -19.63
CA ALA A 308 12.59 10.28 -20.60
C ALA A 308 11.18 10.72 -20.16
N MET A 309 10.86 10.61 -18.86
CA MET A 309 9.59 11.10 -18.32
C MET A 309 9.43 12.62 -18.52
N LEU A 310 10.50 13.40 -18.31
CA LEU A 310 10.51 14.85 -18.55
C LEU A 310 10.31 15.18 -20.05
N GLU A 311 10.90 14.40 -20.96
CA GLU A 311 10.68 14.59 -22.40
C GLU A 311 9.23 14.31 -22.81
N PHE A 312 8.56 13.30 -22.22
CA PHE A 312 7.13 13.11 -22.42
C PHE A 312 6.30 14.28 -21.85
N GLN A 313 6.69 14.82 -20.70
CA GLN A 313 6.04 16.00 -20.12
C GLN A 313 6.14 17.22 -21.04
N LYS A 314 7.30 17.44 -21.68
CA LYS A 314 7.48 18.50 -22.70
C LYS A 314 6.54 18.34 -23.89
N GLN A 315 6.15 17.10 -24.22
CA GLN A 315 5.12 16.79 -25.22
C GLN A 315 3.68 16.88 -24.68
N LYS A 316 3.49 17.53 -23.53
CA LYS A 316 2.20 17.73 -22.84
C LYS A 316 1.50 16.43 -22.48
N VAL A 317 2.25 15.35 -22.26
CA VAL A 317 1.71 14.14 -21.64
C VAL A 317 1.56 14.42 -20.15
N PRO A 318 0.41 14.12 -19.52
CA PRO A 318 0.30 14.08 -18.06
C PRO A 318 1.31 13.07 -17.49
N VAL A 319 2.33 13.58 -16.82
CA VAL A 319 3.36 12.79 -16.15
C VAL A 319 3.25 13.00 -14.65
N PHE A 320 3.33 11.94 -13.87
CA PHE A 320 3.31 12.04 -12.40
C PHE A 320 4.07 10.88 -11.75
N ASP A 321 4.62 11.14 -10.57
CA ASP A 321 5.26 10.13 -9.72
C ASP A 321 4.21 9.40 -8.89
N TYR A 322 4.36 8.07 -8.80
CA TYR A 322 3.44 7.20 -8.06
C TYR A 322 4.01 6.68 -6.73
N GLY A 323 4.83 7.52 -6.08
CA GLY A 323 5.19 7.34 -4.68
C GLY A 323 6.33 6.37 -4.40
N ASN A 324 7.23 6.16 -5.37
CA ASN A 324 8.39 5.27 -5.26
C ASN A 324 9.73 6.02 -5.13
N ASN A 325 9.71 7.35 -5.04
CA ASN A 325 10.87 8.22 -4.85
C ASN A 325 11.84 8.32 -6.06
N ILE A 326 11.42 7.91 -7.27
CA ILE A 326 12.30 7.91 -8.45
C ILE A 326 12.82 9.32 -8.80
N ARG A 327 12.00 10.37 -8.58
CA ARG A 327 12.39 11.77 -8.79
C ARG A 327 13.54 12.20 -7.88
N GLN A 328 13.49 11.80 -6.61
CA GLN A 328 14.57 12.11 -5.66
C GLN A 328 15.86 11.43 -6.05
N VAL A 329 15.81 10.16 -6.45
CA VAL A 329 17.01 9.45 -6.89
C VAL A 329 17.63 10.12 -8.12
N ALA A 330 16.81 10.55 -9.08
CA ALA A 330 17.29 11.29 -10.24
C ALA A 330 17.88 12.67 -9.86
N LEU A 331 17.26 13.37 -8.91
CA LEU A 331 17.76 14.64 -8.38
C LEU A 331 19.14 14.46 -7.72
N ASP A 332 19.30 13.42 -6.90
CA ASP A 332 20.56 13.08 -6.22
C ASP A 332 21.68 12.76 -7.23
N GLU A 333 21.33 12.22 -8.40
CA GLU A 333 22.23 11.99 -9.54
C GLU A 333 22.36 13.22 -10.48
N GLY A 334 21.94 14.40 -10.02
CA GLY A 334 22.20 15.69 -10.65
C GLY A 334 21.13 16.18 -11.65
N LEU A 335 20.00 15.47 -11.79
CA LEU A 335 18.89 15.93 -12.64
C LEU A 335 18.07 17.00 -11.92
N LYS A 336 18.47 18.26 -12.04
CA LYS A 336 17.86 19.41 -11.33
C LYS A 336 16.35 19.56 -11.56
N GLU A 337 15.85 19.14 -12.72
CA GLU A 337 14.44 19.25 -13.11
C GLU A 337 13.61 18.01 -12.73
N ALA A 338 14.15 17.06 -11.95
CA ALA A 338 13.47 15.80 -11.65
C ALA A 338 12.09 15.97 -10.98
N PHE A 339 11.85 17.07 -10.27
CA PHE A 339 10.56 17.40 -9.64
C PHE A 339 9.66 18.30 -10.49
N ALA A 340 9.96 18.50 -11.78
CA ALA A 340 9.12 19.31 -12.67
C ALA A 340 7.73 18.67 -12.92
N PHE A 341 7.57 17.37 -12.66
CA PHE A 341 6.27 16.71 -12.59
C PHE A 341 5.88 16.34 -11.15
N PRO A 342 4.58 16.44 -10.80
CA PRO A 342 4.12 16.29 -9.42
C PRO A 342 4.03 14.83 -8.99
N GLY A 343 3.97 14.62 -7.67
CA GLY A 343 3.47 13.37 -7.10
C GLY A 343 1.97 13.23 -7.30
N PHE A 344 1.49 11.99 -7.35
CA PHE A 344 0.06 11.71 -7.54
C PHE A 344 -0.83 12.24 -6.41
N VAL A 345 -0.30 12.38 -5.19
CA VAL A 345 -1.10 12.86 -4.05
C VAL A 345 -1.45 14.34 -4.16
N PRO A 346 -0.49 15.28 -4.29
CA PRO A 346 -0.83 16.68 -4.52
C PRO A 346 -1.65 16.88 -5.80
N ALA A 347 -1.42 16.07 -6.84
CA ALA A 347 -2.12 16.20 -8.12
C ALA A 347 -3.58 15.72 -8.09
N TYR A 348 -3.85 14.58 -7.43
CA TYR A 348 -5.11 13.84 -7.62
C TYR A 348 -5.78 13.36 -6.33
N VAL A 349 -5.03 13.03 -5.28
CA VAL A 349 -5.59 12.31 -4.11
C VAL A 349 -5.88 13.21 -2.91
N ARG A 350 -5.16 14.32 -2.73
CA ARG A 350 -5.28 15.18 -1.54
C ARG A 350 -6.72 15.67 -1.23
N PRO A 351 -7.58 15.99 -2.21
CA PRO A 351 -8.97 16.35 -1.92
C PRO A 351 -9.76 15.23 -1.22
N LEU A 352 -9.41 13.96 -1.47
CA LEU A 352 -9.98 12.82 -0.74
C LEU A 352 -9.50 12.80 0.71
N PHE A 353 -8.21 13.05 0.94
CA PHE A 353 -7.62 13.11 2.29
C PHE A 353 -8.20 14.23 3.15
N CYS A 354 -8.54 15.38 2.56
CA CYS A 354 -9.20 16.47 3.27
C CYS A 354 -10.55 16.06 3.88
N ARG A 355 -11.18 15.00 3.36
CA ARG A 355 -12.43 14.41 3.88
C ARG A 355 -12.22 13.14 4.71
N GLY A 356 -10.97 12.84 5.07
CA GLY A 356 -10.59 11.62 5.79
C GLY A 356 -10.76 10.33 4.97
N MET A 357 -10.98 10.43 3.66
CA MET A 357 -11.06 9.26 2.77
C MET A 357 -9.66 8.69 2.56
N GLY A 358 -9.58 7.37 2.46
CA GLY A 358 -8.31 6.67 2.24
C GLY A 358 -8.53 5.17 2.19
N PRO A 359 -7.47 4.35 2.16
CA PRO A 359 -7.51 2.93 1.82
C PRO A 359 -8.02 2.02 2.96
N PHE A 360 -9.20 2.34 3.48
CA PHE A 360 -9.97 1.54 4.42
C PHE A 360 -10.25 0.16 3.83
N ARG A 361 -9.96 -0.88 4.61
CA ARG A 361 -10.04 -2.26 4.17
C ARG A 361 -10.47 -3.19 5.28
N TRP A 362 -10.97 -4.35 4.91
CA TRP A 362 -11.25 -5.41 5.86
C TRP A 362 -10.97 -6.80 5.30
N ALA A 363 -10.74 -7.77 6.18
CA ALA A 363 -10.51 -9.16 5.86
C ALA A 363 -11.39 -10.09 6.70
N ALA A 364 -11.95 -11.12 6.08
CA ALA A 364 -12.80 -12.12 6.72
C ALA A 364 -11.95 -13.24 7.32
N LEU A 365 -11.85 -13.31 8.66
CA LEU A 365 -11.03 -14.33 9.32
C LEU A 365 -11.58 -15.74 9.13
N SER A 366 -12.85 -15.89 8.78
CA SER A 366 -13.46 -17.18 8.42
C SER A 366 -12.74 -17.83 7.24
N GLY A 367 -12.16 -17.04 6.34
CA GLY A 367 -11.67 -17.50 5.05
C GLY A 367 -12.75 -17.64 3.99
N ASP A 368 -14.00 -17.31 4.30
CA ASP A 368 -15.13 -17.49 3.40
C ASP A 368 -15.38 -16.21 2.57
N PRO A 369 -15.32 -16.28 1.23
CA PRO A 369 -15.66 -15.17 0.35
C PRO A 369 -17.04 -14.56 0.59
N GLU A 370 -18.00 -15.36 1.06
CA GLU A 370 -19.37 -14.91 1.29
C GLU A 370 -19.46 -13.84 2.39
N ASP A 371 -18.56 -13.85 3.38
CA ASP A 371 -18.51 -12.79 4.39
C ASP A 371 -18.12 -11.44 3.75
N ILE A 372 -17.25 -11.44 2.74
CA ILE A 372 -16.92 -10.22 1.98
C ILE A 372 -18.10 -9.77 1.13
N TYR A 373 -18.82 -10.71 0.51
CA TYR A 373 -19.98 -10.38 -0.30
C TYR A 373 -21.14 -9.79 0.50
N ARG A 374 -21.36 -10.30 1.72
CA ARG A 374 -22.34 -9.75 2.66
C ARG A 374 -21.93 -8.36 3.15
N THR A 375 -20.64 -8.15 3.44
CA THR A 375 -20.15 -6.81 3.81
C THR A 375 -20.22 -5.82 2.64
N ASP A 376 -19.94 -6.24 1.40
CA ASP A 376 -20.15 -5.44 0.18
C ASP A 376 -21.62 -4.98 0.06
N GLN A 377 -22.58 -5.89 0.30
CA GLN A 377 -24.00 -5.55 0.32
C GLN A 377 -24.33 -4.57 1.45
N LYS A 378 -23.82 -4.81 2.67
CA LYS A 378 -24.06 -3.92 3.81
C LYS A 378 -23.54 -2.49 3.55
N VAL A 379 -22.40 -2.36 2.86
CA VAL A 379 -21.87 -1.05 2.47
C VAL A 379 -22.86 -0.32 1.57
N ARG A 380 -23.46 -1.00 0.58
CA ARG A 380 -24.48 -0.41 -0.31
C ARG A 380 -25.72 0.04 0.46
N GLU A 381 -26.17 -0.75 1.43
CA GLU A 381 -27.33 -0.42 2.25
C GLU A 381 -27.09 0.84 3.12
N LEU A 382 -25.86 1.03 3.61
CA LEU A 382 -25.52 2.16 4.47
C LEU A 382 -25.15 3.44 3.72
N LEU A 383 -24.76 3.31 2.45
CA LEU A 383 -24.32 4.40 1.56
C LEU A 383 -25.10 4.41 0.23
N PRO A 384 -26.46 4.41 0.25
CA PRO A 384 -27.27 4.13 -0.93
C PRO A 384 -27.13 5.14 -2.09
N GLY A 385 -26.64 6.35 -1.80
CA GLY A 385 -26.47 7.42 -2.80
C GLY A 385 -25.10 7.48 -3.46
N ASP A 386 -24.12 6.67 -3.03
CA ASP A 386 -22.76 6.71 -3.57
C ASP A 386 -22.62 5.80 -4.79
N THR A 387 -23.03 6.31 -5.96
CA THR A 387 -23.01 5.55 -7.21
C THR A 387 -21.59 5.17 -7.64
N GLN A 388 -20.58 5.99 -7.32
CA GLN A 388 -19.18 5.69 -7.65
C GLN A 388 -18.67 4.53 -6.79
N LEU A 389 -18.95 4.55 -5.49
CA LEU A 389 -18.60 3.45 -4.58
C LEU A 389 -19.33 2.16 -4.96
N HIS A 390 -20.60 2.23 -5.35
CA HIS A 390 -21.35 1.07 -5.81
C HIS A 390 -20.73 0.44 -7.07
N HIS A 391 -20.36 1.28 -8.04
CA HIS A 391 -19.65 0.83 -9.24
C HIS A 391 -18.29 0.21 -8.90
N TRP A 392 -17.54 0.80 -7.97
CA TRP A 392 -16.31 0.21 -7.44
C TRP A 392 -16.57 -1.20 -6.89
N LEU A 393 -17.59 -1.38 -6.05
CA LEU A 393 -17.93 -2.69 -5.47
C LEU A 393 -18.36 -3.72 -6.54
N ASP A 394 -19.07 -3.29 -7.59
CA ASP A 394 -19.46 -4.17 -8.70
C ASP A 394 -18.22 -4.66 -9.46
N MET A 395 -17.33 -3.74 -9.85
CA MET A 395 -16.09 -4.12 -10.53
C MET A 395 -15.16 -4.94 -9.62
N ALA A 396 -15.11 -4.62 -8.32
CA ALA A 396 -14.30 -5.35 -7.35
C ALA A 396 -14.83 -6.77 -7.11
N ARG A 397 -16.14 -7.02 -7.29
CA ARG A 397 -16.75 -8.35 -7.29
C ARG A 397 -16.41 -9.13 -8.56
N GLU A 398 -16.50 -8.47 -9.72
CA GLU A 398 -16.35 -9.12 -11.03
C GLU A 398 -14.88 -9.40 -11.40
N ARG A 399 -13.99 -8.44 -11.11
CA ARG A 399 -12.63 -8.42 -11.65
C ARG A 399 -11.57 -8.86 -10.65
N ILE A 400 -11.72 -8.53 -9.36
CA ILE A 400 -10.69 -8.82 -8.35
C ILE A 400 -10.82 -10.24 -7.84
N GLN A 401 -9.76 -11.03 -8.00
CA GLN A 401 -9.62 -12.31 -7.31
C GLN A 401 -9.08 -12.09 -5.89
N PHE A 402 -9.67 -12.78 -4.92
CA PHE A 402 -9.12 -12.81 -3.56
C PHE A 402 -7.77 -13.53 -3.53
N GLN A 403 -6.91 -13.09 -2.61
CA GLN A 403 -5.58 -13.65 -2.37
C GLN A 403 -5.49 -13.95 -0.87
N GLY A 404 -5.33 -15.22 -0.47
CA GLY A 404 -5.29 -15.58 0.95
C GLY A 404 -6.66 -15.47 1.64
N LEU A 405 -6.77 -14.72 2.74
CA LEU A 405 -8.05 -14.39 3.37
C LEU A 405 -8.85 -13.47 2.43
N PRO A 406 -10.12 -13.79 2.13
CA PRO A 406 -10.98 -12.87 1.40
C PRO A 406 -11.00 -11.52 2.11
N ALA A 407 -10.75 -10.47 1.34
CA ALA A 407 -10.59 -9.12 1.83
C ALA A 407 -11.14 -8.13 0.82
N ARG A 408 -11.46 -6.92 1.28
CA ARG A 408 -11.99 -5.84 0.45
C ARG A 408 -11.28 -4.55 0.78
N ILE A 409 -10.90 -3.80 -0.27
CA ILE A 409 -10.55 -2.39 -0.19
C ILE A 409 -11.80 -1.57 -0.55
N CYS A 410 -12.09 -0.53 0.23
CA CYS A 410 -13.19 0.40 -0.05
C CYS A 410 -12.88 1.76 0.58
N TRP A 411 -12.53 2.76 -0.25
CA TRP A 411 -12.18 4.09 0.21
C TRP A 411 -13.38 4.83 0.76
N VAL A 412 -13.42 5.00 2.09
CA VAL A 412 -14.48 5.71 2.81
C VAL A 412 -13.87 6.66 3.84
N GLY A 413 -14.60 7.74 4.14
CA GLY A 413 -14.09 8.89 4.87
C GLY A 413 -14.53 8.99 6.33
N LEU A 414 -14.23 10.15 6.92
CA LEU A 414 -14.72 10.51 8.24
C LEU A 414 -16.25 10.54 8.25
N GLY A 415 -16.83 9.84 9.22
CA GLY A 415 -18.26 9.67 9.38
C GLY A 415 -18.78 8.32 8.89
N ASP A 416 -18.12 7.67 7.92
CA ASP A 416 -18.61 6.40 7.38
C ASP A 416 -17.81 5.18 7.85
N ARG A 417 -16.50 5.32 8.11
CA ARG A 417 -15.67 4.22 8.65
C ARG A 417 -16.25 3.60 9.92
N HIS A 418 -16.64 4.42 10.91
CA HIS A 418 -17.21 3.92 12.17
C HIS A 418 -18.59 3.29 11.98
N ARG A 419 -19.46 3.87 11.12
CA ARG A 419 -20.79 3.30 10.80
C ARG A 419 -20.66 1.90 10.19
N LEU A 420 -19.75 1.75 9.23
CA LEU A 420 -19.45 0.47 8.60
C LEU A 420 -18.88 -0.53 9.61
N GLY A 421 -17.90 -0.12 10.42
CA GLY A 421 -17.32 -1.01 11.43
C GLY A 421 -18.32 -1.48 12.48
N LEU A 422 -19.20 -0.59 12.95
CA LEU A 422 -20.28 -0.94 13.88
C LEU A 422 -21.26 -1.94 13.25
N ALA A 423 -21.64 -1.72 11.99
CA ALA A 423 -22.51 -2.64 11.27
C ALA A 423 -21.85 -4.01 11.05
N PHE A 424 -20.58 -4.06 10.67
CA PHE A 424 -19.85 -5.32 10.53
C PHE A 424 -19.75 -6.07 11.86
N ASN A 425 -19.48 -5.35 12.96
CA ASN A 425 -19.49 -5.94 14.30
C ASN A 425 -20.88 -6.50 14.66
N GLU A 426 -21.95 -5.78 14.38
CA GLU A 426 -23.30 -6.27 14.59
C GLU A 426 -23.60 -7.53 13.76
N MET A 427 -23.20 -7.56 12.49
CA MET A 427 -23.36 -8.74 11.64
C MET A 427 -22.61 -9.96 12.17
N VAL A 428 -21.41 -9.79 12.74
CA VAL A 428 -20.69 -10.87 13.45
C VAL A 428 -21.48 -11.30 14.69
N GLY A 429 -21.96 -10.37 15.51
CA GLY A 429 -22.73 -10.67 16.73
C GLY A 429 -24.05 -11.40 16.46
N ARG A 430 -24.67 -11.18 15.29
CA ARG A 430 -25.88 -11.88 14.84
C ARG A 430 -25.61 -13.19 14.10
N GLY A 431 -24.35 -13.53 13.85
CA GLY A 431 -23.97 -14.70 13.04
C GLY A 431 -24.28 -14.56 11.54
N GLU A 432 -24.54 -13.33 11.05
CA GLU A 432 -24.67 -13.05 9.62
C GLU A 432 -23.31 -13.21 8.91
N LEU A 433 -22.21 -12.97 9.62
CA LEU A 433 -20.84 -13.27 9.18
C LEU A 433 -20.30 -14.46 9.98
N LYS A 434 -19.57 -15.36 9.32
CA LYS A 434 -19.20 -16.67 9.89
C LYS A 434 -18.13 -16.59 10.99
N ALA A 435 -17.32 -15.55 10.98
CA ALA A 435 -16.29 -15.28 11.98
C ALA A 435 -16.01 -13.77 12.05
N PRO A 436 -15.21 -13.32 13.04
CA PRO A 436 -14.82 -11.91 13.14
C PRO A 436 -14.16 -11.34 11.89
N ILE A 437 -14.36 -10.04 11.70
CA ILE A 437 -13.75 -9.24 10.63
C ILE A 437 -12.60 -8.42 11.20
N VAL A 438 -11.48 -8.39 10.49
CA VAL A 438 -10.39 -7.45 10.77
C VAL A 438 -10.59 -6.22 9.91
N ILE A 439 -10.63 -5.04 10.51
CA ILE A 439 -10.69 -3.75 9.83
C ILE A 439 -9.35 -3.03 10.00
N GLY A 440 -8.78 -2.56 8.91
CA GLY A 440 -7.56 -1.76 8.94
C GLY A 440 -7.43 -0.87 7.72
N ARG A 441 -6.20 -0.49 7.41
CA ARG A 441 -5.85 0.35 6.24
C ARG A 441 -4.37 0.23 5.90
N ASP A 442 -3.98 0.83 4.79
CA ASP A 442 -2.58 1.16 4.57
C ASP A 442 -2.08 2.19 5.59
N HIS A 443 -0.76 2.36 5.71
CA HIS A 443 -0.20 3.49 6.43
C HIS A 443 -0.30 4.79 5.62
N LEU A 444 -0.40 4.68 4.28
CA LEU A 444 -0.89 5.76 3.43
C LEU A 444 -2.36 6.02 3.79
N ASP A 445 -2.61 7.11 4.52
CA ASP A 445 -3.95 7.62 4.79
C ASP A 445 -3.83 9.09 5.22
N SER A 446 -4.96 9.79 5.21
CA SER A 446 -5.05 11.24 5.44
C SER A 446 -4.31 11.75 6.70
N GLY A 447 -4.28 10.98 7.79
CA GLY A 447 -3.72 11.42 9.08
C GLY A 447 -2.48 10.68 9.56
N SER A 448 -2.00 9.70 8.80
CA SER A 448 -1.10 8.68 9.34
C SER A 448 0.28 8.63 8.67
N VAL A 449 0.65 9.64 7.88
CA VAL A 449 1.94 9.66 7.18
C VAL A 449 2.46 11.08 7.01
N ALA A 450 3.75 11.24 7.23
CA ALA A 450 4.55 12.36 6.74
C ALA A 450 5.54 11.81 5.71
N SER A 451 5.45 12.28 4.47
CA SER A 451 6.33 11.91 3.35
C SER A 451 6.38 13.04 2.32
N PRO A 452 7.41 13.91 2.39
CA PRO A 452 7.54 15.09 1.53
C PRO A 452 7.63 14.81 0.02
N ASN A 453 7.96 13.58 -0.37
CA ASN A 453 8.05 13.17 -1.78
C ASN A 453 6.83 12.34 -2.23
N ARG A 454 5.78 12.25 -1.38
CA ARG A 454 4.57 11.47 -1.65
C ARG A 454 3.32 12.09 -1.02
N GLU A 455 2.87 11.62 0.15
CA GLU A 455 1.55 12.02 0.68
C GLU A 455 1.48 13.48 1.12
N THR A 456 2.60 14.01 1.62
CA THR A 456 2.68 15.36 2.18
C THR A 456 3.52 16.28 1.30
N GLU A 457 3.76 15.92 0.04
CA GLU A 457 4.46 16.75 -0.95
C GLU A 457 3.69 18.04 -1.23
N ALA A 458 4.32 19.20 -1.07
CA ALA A 458 3.71 20.50 -1.34
C ALA A 458 2.42 20.72 -0.53
N MET A 459 2.49 20.59 0.80
CA MET A 459 1.42 21.06 1.67
C MET A 459 1.21 22.57 1.49
N LYS A 460 -0.03 23.05 1.60
CA LYS A 460 -0.40 24.45 1.32
C LYS A 460 0.36 25.45 2.19
N ASP A 461 0.68 25.06 3.42
CA ASP A 461 1.43 25.84 4.42
C ASP A 461 2.93 25.48 4.47
N GLY A 462 3.40 24.57 3.62
CA GLY A 462 4.78 24.07 3.61
C GLY A 462 5.12 23.07 4.72
N SER A 463 4.13 22.50 5.43
CA SER A 463 4.35 21.56 6.54
C SER A 463 4.77 20.14 6.11
N ASP A 464 5.38 19.98 4.93
CA ASP A 464 5.60 18.71 4.25
C ASP A 464 6.31 17.68 5.14
N ALA A 465 7.34 18.13 5.86
CA ALA A 465 8.22 17.28 6.68
C ALA A 465 7.79 17.15 8.15
N VAL A 466 6.67 17.75 8.56
CA VAL A 466 6.19 17.67 9.96
C VAL A 466 5.69 16.26 10.26
N ALA A 467 6.45 15.52 11.06
CA ALA A 467 6.19 14.11 11.37
C ALA A 467 5.51 13.87 12.73
N ASP A 468 5.05 14.92 13.42
CA ASP A 468 4.28 14.78 14.66
C ASP A 468 2.94 14.06 14.41
N TRP A 469 2.30 14.35 13.27
CA TRP A 469 0.99 13.81 12.91
C TRP A 469 0.89 12.28 12.90
N PRO A 470 1.76 11.51 12.21
CA PRO A 470 1.72 10.05 12.26
C PRO A 470 2.00 9.50 13.67
N LEU A 471 2.84 10.16 14.46
CA LEU A 471 3.10 9.74 15.86
C LEU A 471 1.85 9.94 16.72
N LEU A 472 1.21 11.11 16.62
CA LEU A 472 -0.06 11.40 17.28
C LEU A 472 -1.18 10.46 16.84
N ASN A 473 -1.24 10.10 15.55
CA ASN A 473 -2.19 9.10 15.04
C ASN A 473 -2.01 7.74 15.72
N ALA A 474 -0.76 7.24 15.86
CA ALA A 474 -0.50 5.98 16.55
C ALA A 474 -0.84 6.05 18.05
N LEU A 475 -0.46 7.13 18.74
CA LEU A 475 -0.77 7.34 20.15
C LEU A 475 -2.29 7.42 20.39
N LEU A 476 -3.01 8.15 19.54
CA LEU A 476 -4.46 8.30 19.62
C LEU A 476 -5.18 6.98 19.34
N ASN A 477 -4.74 6.21 18.34
CA ASN A 477 -5.30 4.89 18.06
C ASN A 477 -5.04 3.88 19.18
N THR A 478 -3.88 3.96 19.83
CA THR A 478 -3.57 3.20 21.05
C THR A 478 -4.53 3.56 22.17
N ALA A 479 -4.71 4.85 22.44
CA ALA A 479 -5.63 5.34 23.48
C ALA A 479 -7.12 5.07 23.15
N SER A 480 -7.47 4.97 21.87
CA SER A 480 -8.86 4.73 21.42
C SER A 480 -9.27 3.27 21.52
N GLY A 481 -8.30 2.35 21.53
CA GLY A 481 -8.49 0.91 21.71
C GLY A 481 -8.46 0.10 20.41
N ALA A 482 -7.54 0.43 19.49
CA ALA A 482 -7.25 -0.44 18.36
C ALA A 482 -6.74 -1.82 18.85
N THR A 483 -6.86 -2.87 18.04
CA THR A 483 -6.35 -4.21 18.41
C THR A 483 -4.84 -4.31 18.22
N TRP A 484 -4.29 -3.70 17.16
CA TRP A 484 -2.85 -3.43 17.08
C TRP A 484 -2.54 -2.12 16.37
N VAL A 485 -1.42 -1.52 16.77
CA VAL A 485 -0.96 -0.22 16.28
C VAL A 485 0.52 -0.33 15.91
N SER A 486 0.91 0.33 14.83
CA SER A 486 2.29 0.31 14.34
C SER A 486 2.82 1.70 14.02
N ILE A 487 4.11 1.93 14.29
CA ILE A 487 4.88 3.10 13.80
C ILE A 487 6.06 2.60 12.99
N HIS A 488 6.10 3.00 11.72
CA HIS A 488 7.08 2.56 10.75
C HIS A 488 7.83 3.76 10.15
N HIS A 489 9.02 3.48 9.63
CA HIS A 489 9.87 4.45 8.95
C HIS A 489 10.26 3.97 7.55
N GLY A 490 10.21 4.89 6.58
CA GLY A 490 10.70 4.72 5.22
C GLY A 490 9.81 3.92 4.27
N GLY A 491 8.57 3.60 4.66
CA GLY A 491 7.61 2.90 3.80
C GLY A 491 7.35 3.64 2.48
N GLY A 492 7.40 2.87 1.39
CA GLY A 492 7.15 3.32 0.01
C GLY A 492 8.26 4.19 -0.62
N VAL A 493 8.87 5.12 0.12
CA VAL A 493 9.87 6.07 -0.42
C VAL A 493 11.31 5.79 0.02
N GLY A 494 11.51 4.83 0.92
CA GLY A 494 12.83 4.44 1.41
C GLY A 494 13.25 5.16 2.70
N MET A 495 14.38 4.71 3.27
CA MET A 495 14.93 5.25 4.52
C MET A 495 15.13 6.77 4.45
N GLY A 496 14.78 7.47 5.52
CA GLY A 496 14.91 8.93 5.63
C GLY A 496 13.72 9.74 5.09
N TYR A 497 12.88 9.15 4.24
CA TYR A 497 11.88 9.93 3.47
C TYR A 497 10.43 9.84 3.97
N SER A 498 10.13 9.01 4.98
CA SER A 498 8.79 8.99 5.56
C SER A 498 8.71 8.45 6.99
N GLN A 499 7.75 8.94 7.76
CA GLN A 499 7.33 8.36 9.04
C GLN A 499 5.81 8.18 9.00
N HIS A 500 5.32 7.03 9.45
CA HIS A 500 3.92 6.68 9.24
C HIS A 500 3.40 5.63 10.22
N ALA A 501 2.08 5.63 10.42
CA ALA A 501 1.39 4.79 11.39
C ALA A 501 0.32 3.90 10.75
N GLY A 502 0.19 2.69 11.29
CA GLY A 502 -0.84 1.73 10.93
C GLY A 502 -1.75 1.44 12.11
N VAL A 503 -3.00 1.11 11.80
CA VAL A 503 -4.01 0.75 12.79
C VAL A 503 -4.85 -0.41 12.27
N VAL A 504 -5.16 -1.34 13.16
CA VAL A 504 -6.08 -2.43 12.89
C VAL A 504 -6.95 -2.71 14.11
N ILE A 505 -8.23 -2.96 13.88
CA ILE A 505 -9.23 -3.26 14.90
C ILE A 505 -10.08 -4.46 14.51
N VAL A 506 -10.38 -5.33 15.48
CA VAL A 506 -11.20 -6.53 15.29
C VAL A 506 -12.66 -6.25 15.63
N CYS A 507 -13.54 -6.68 14.74
CA CYS A 507 -14.98 -6.75 14.93
C CYS A 507 -15.35 -8.18 15.34
N ASP A 508 -15.41 -8.45 16.64
CA ASP A 508 -15.67 -9.78 17.20
C ASP A 508 -17.13 -10.03 17.62
N GLY A 509 -18.02 -9.08 17.33
CA GLY A 509 -19.44 -9.17 17.67
C GLY A 509 -19.79 -8.68 19.07
N THR A 510 -18.80 -8.29 19.88
CA THR A 510 -19.04 -7.91 21.27
C THR A 510 -19.40 -6.43 21.42
N ALA A 511 -20.11 -6.10 22.50
CA ALA A 511 -20.36 -4.71 22.89
C ALA A 511 -19.07 -3.97 23.27
N ALA A 512 -18.04 -4.70 23.74
CA ALA A 512 -16.73 -4.11 24.04
C ALA A 512 -16.03 -3.69 22.74
N ALA A 513 -16.05 -4.52 21.70
CA ALA A 513 -15.55 -4.15 20.39
C ALA A 513 -16.30 -2.96 19.80
N ALA A 514 -17.64 -2.92 19.90
CA ALA A 514 -18.44 -1.79 19.42
C ALA A 514 -17.95 -0.43 19.98
N ARG A 515 -17.70 -0.34 21.29
CA ARG A 515 -17.17 0.89 21.92
C ARG A 515 -15.77 1.28 21.40
N ARG A 516 -14.90 0.29 21.17
CA ARG A 516 -13.55 0.55 20.61
C ARG A 516 -13.65 0.99 19.15
N ILE A 517 -14.48 0.32 18.35
CA ILE A 517 -14.71 0.62 16.93
C ILE A 517 -15.22 2.03 16.74
N GLU A 518 -16.23 2.44 17.52
CA GLU A 518 -16.79 3.79 17.48
C GLU A 518 -15.71 4.86 17.68
N ARG A 519 -14.83 4.69 18.68
CA ARG A 519 -13.73 5.63 18.94
C ARG A 519 -12.65 5.58 17.87
N VAL A 520 -12.11 4.39 17.58
CA VAL A 520 -10.96 4.21 16.69
C VAL A 520 -11.31 4.65 15.27
N LEU A 521 -12.42 4.18 14.71
CA LEU A 521 -12.79 4.47 13.32
C LEU A 521 -13.42 5.87 13.15
N TRP A 522 -13.64 6.61 14.24
CA TRP A 522 -13.88 8.05 14.21
C TRP A 522 -12.56 8.82 14.28
N ASN A 523 -11.74 8.55 15.31
CA ASN A 523 -10.52 9.29 15.63
C ASN A 523 -9.44 9.15 14.55
N ASP A 524 -9.30 7.97 13.95
CA ASP A 524 -8.30 7.70 12.93
C ASP A 524 -8.45 8.58 11.67
N PRO A 525 -9.59 8.58 10.94
CA PRO A 525 -9.79 9.51 9.83
C PRO A 525 -9.95 10.96 10.30
N ALA A 526 -10.45 11.22 11.52
CA ALA A 526 -10.57 12.57 12.06
C ALA A 526 -9.19 13.23 12.26
N SER A 527 -8.15 12.46 12.60
CA SER A 527 -6.79 13.01 12.72
C SER A 527 -6.25 13.48 11.36
N GLY A 528 -6.71 12.87 10.26
CA GLY A 528 -6.40 13.32 8.90
C GLY A 528 -7.12 14.60 8.50
N VAL A 529 -8.40 14.71 8.85
CA VAL A 529 -9.16 15.97 8.66
C VAL A 529 -8.55 17.09 9.51
N MET A 530 -8.20 16.81 10.77
CA MET A 530 -7.48 17.74 11.65
C MET A 530 -6.19 18.26 11.00
N ARG A 531 -5.31 17.35 10.55
CA ARG A 531 -4.02 17.70 9.93
C ARG A 531 -4.18 18.60 8.71
N HIS A 532 -5.13 18.28 7.83
CA HIS A 532 -5.34 19.07 6.61
C HIS A 532 -6.08 20.40 6.90
N ALA A 533 -6.95 20.44 7.91
CA ALA A 533 -7.56 21.70 8.35
C ALA A 533 -6.51 22.64 8.96
N ASP A 534 -5.56 22.10 9.73
CA ASP A 534 -4.42 22.83 10.30
C ASP A 534 -3.55 23.45 9.20
N ALA A 535 -3.25 22.67 8.15
CA ALA A 535 -2.54 23.15 6.96
C ALA A 535 -3.36 24.12 6.06
N GLY A 536 -4.56 24.52 6.49
CA GLY A 536 -5.36 25.55 5.82
C GLY A 536 -6.15 25.09 4.59
N TYR A 537 -6.39 23.79 4.40
CA TYR A 537 -7.26 23.32 3.33
C TYR A 537 -8.74 23.57 3.68
N GLU A 538 -9.41 24.40 2.87
CA GLU A 538 -10.80 24.82 3.11
C GLU A 538 -11.76 23.63 3.19
N SER A 539 -11.62 22.66 2.27
CA SER A 539 -12.44 21.45 2.27
C SER A 539 -12.28 20.59 3.53
N ALA A 540 -11.11 20.62 4.18
CA ALA A 540 -10.88 19.93 5.44
C ALA A 540 -11.51 20.70 6.62
N ILE A 541 -11.43 22.03 6.61
CA ILE A 541 -12.10 22.89 7.59
C ILE A 541 -13.62 22.72 7.51
N GLU A 542 -14.18 22.68 6.30
CA GLU A 542 -15.60 22.41 6.06
C GLU A 542 -16.00 21.02 6.56
N CYS A 543 -15.21 19.99 6.24
CA CYS A 543 -15.43 18.64 6.75
C CYS A 543 -15.41 18.61 8.29
N ALA A 544 -14.43 19.26 8.92
CA ALA A 544 -14.31 19.34 10.37
C ALA A 544 -15.56 19.98 11.01
N ARG A 545 -16.03 21.10 10.46
CA ARG A 545 -17.25 21.78 10.92
C ARG A 545 -18.49 20.92 10.72
N ALA A 546 -18.65 20.33 9.53
CA ALA A 546 -19.80 19.48 9.19
C ALA A 546 -19.89 18.21 10.04
N ARG A 547 -18.75 17.67 10.49
CA ARG A 547 -18.67 16.49 11.37
C ARG A 547 -18.57 16.84 12.85
N GLY A 548 -18.62 18.12 13.22
CA GLY A 548 -18.56 18.56 14.62
C GLY A 548 -17.23 18.24 15.30
N LEU A 549 -16.11 18.24 14.58
CA LEU A 549 -14.80 18.01 15.17
C LEU A 549 -14.44 19.15 16.13
N ASN A 550 -13.97 18.79 17.32
CA ASN A 550 -13.45 19.74 18.27
C ASN A 550 -11.98 20.07 17.97
N LEU A 551 -11.75 21.04 17.09
CA LEU A 551 -10.42 21.55 16.73
C LEU A 551 -10.19 22.91 17.41
N PRO A 552 -9.43 23.00 18.52
CA PRO A 552 -9.30 24.24 19.29
C PRO A 552 -8.79 25.43 18.48
N PHE A 553 -7.90 25.21 17.51
CA PHE A 553 -7.34 26.26 16.65
C PHE A 553 -8.34 26.85 15.65
N LEU A 554 -9.46 26.17 15.37
CA LEU A 554 -10.54 26.67 14.51
C LEU A 554 -11.62 27.44 15.26
N ARG A 555 -11.52 27.57 16.59
CA ARG A 555 -12.45 28.36 17.39
C ARG A 555 -12.08 29.85 17.25
N GLY A 556 -12.56 30.45 16.16
CA GLY A 556 -12.42 31.86 15.80
C GLY A 556 -13.59 32.32 14.96
#